data_AF-A0A3R7BQ03-F1
#
_entry.id   AF-A0A3R7BQ03-F1
#
_cell.length_a   1.000
_cell.length_b   1.000
_cell.length_c   1.000
_cell.angle_alpha   90.00
_cell.angle_beta   90.00
_cell.angle_gamma   90.00
#
_symmetry.space_group_name_H-M   'P 1'
#
loop_
_entity.id
_entity.type
_entity.pdbx_description
1 polymer ?
#
loop_
_entity_poly.entity_id
_entity_poly.type
_entity_poly.pdbx_seq_one_letter_code
_entity_poly.pdbx_strand_id
1 'polypeptide(L)'
;MAATASISYHRPSQLAKDTNLYLFRDQLNCAPMWEAFPNGGCWILKIKKKANVLGKMWQDLLFAVIGEAFETLNVVGIAMALRSKEDMISVWNADNADDNVRFAIGYK
;
A
#
# COMPACT_ATOMS: atom_id res chain seq x y z
N MET A 1 -12.06 -9.97 28.13
CA MET A 1 -11.25 -8.74 28.14
C MET A 1 -10.85 -8.45 26.70
N ALA A 2 -11.57 -7.55 26.01
CA ALA A 2 -11.15 -7.10 24.69
C ALA A 2 -9.97 -6.14 24.91
N ALA A 3 -8.80 -6.47 24.35
CA ALA A 3 -7.69 -5.54 24.34
C ALA A 3 -8.13 -4.32 23.52
N THR A 4 -8.39 -3.21 24.18
CA THR A 4 -8.51 -1.91 23.52
C THR A 4 -7.14 -1.62 22.93
N ALA A 5 -6.96 -1.97 21.65
CA ALA A 5 -5.82 -1.51 20.88
C ALA A 5 -5.93 0.02 20.83
N SER A 6 -5.20 0.71 21.69
CA SER A 6 -5.00 2.14 21.59
C SER A 6 -4.37 2.39 20.22
N ILE A 7 -5.15 2.88 19.26
CA ILE A 7 -4.64 3.22 17.94
C ILE A 7 -3.72 4.43 18.10
N SER A 8 -2.42 4.19 18.20
CA SER A 8 -1.43 5.26 18.19
C SER A 8 -1.08 5.58 16.73
N TYR A 9 -1.57 6.72 16.25
CA TYR A 9 -1.24 7.21 14.91
C TYR A 9 0.15 7.85 14.93
N HIS A 10 1.16 7.02 14.66
CA HIS A 10 2.53 7.48 14.50
C HIS A 10 2.79 7.87 13.04
N ARG A 11 3.55 8.95 12.83
CA ARG A 11 4.07 9.25 11.50
C ARG A 11 4.93 8.08 11.03
N PRO A 12 5.02 7.80 9.72
CA PRO A 12 5.93 6.77 9.20
C PRO A 12 7.36 6.87 9.73
N SER A 13 7.86 8.11 9.95
CA SER A 13 9.19 8.38 10.51
C SER A 13 9.36 8.00 11.99
N GLN A 14 8.27 7.75 12.71
CA GLN A 14 8.26 7.40 14.13
C GLN A 14 8.04 5.90 14.36
N LEU A 15 7.76 5.13 13.31
CA LEU A 15 7.58 3.69 13.40
C LEU A 15 8.92 2.98 13.52
N ALA A 16 8.91 1.84 14.20
CA ALA A 16 10.08 0.98 14.31
C ALA A 16 10.52 0.47 12.93
N LYS A 17 11.82 0.19 12.80
CA LYS A 17 12.35 -0.51 11.60
C LYS A 17 11.65 -1.86 11.46
N ASP A 18 11.56 -2.34 10.21
CA ASP A 18 10.89 -3.59 9.86
C ASP A 18 9.38 -3.63 10.13
N THR A 19 8.77 -2.46 10.36
CA THR A 19 7.30 -2.29 10.38
C THR A 19 6.73 -2.35 8.96
N ASN A 20 5.62 -3.05 8.80
CA ASN A 20 4.78 -2.98 7.61
C ASN A 20 3.43 -2.37 7.98
N LEU A 21 2.95 -1.43 7.16
CA LEU A 21 1.57 -0.95 7.21
C LEU A 21 0.83 -1.41 5.97
N TYR A 22 -0.42 -1.79 6.15
CA TYR A 22 -1.30 -2.23 5.07
C TYR A 22 -2.62 -1.47 5.18
N LEU A 23 -3.13 -0.99 4.04
CA LEU A 23 -4.50 -0.53 3.91
C LEU A 23 -5.10 -1.28 2.72
N PHE A 24 -6.08 -2.14 3.00
CA PHE A 24 -6.77 -2.95 2.00
C PHE A 24 -8.26 -2.71 2.11
N ARG A 25 -8.97 -2.89 1.00
CA ARG A 25 -10.43 -2.82 0.99
C ARG A 25 -11.01 -3.88 1.92
N ASP A 26 -12.00 -3.48 2.71
CA ASP A 26 -12.73 -4.41 3.59
C ASP A 26 -13.77 -5.20 2.77
N GLN A 27 -13.29 -6.29 2.15
CA GLN A 27 -14.10 -7.18 1.32
C GLN A 27 -13.76 -8.63 1.63
N LEU A 28 -14.72 -9.53 1.37
CA LEU A 28 -14.51 -10.96 1.54
C LEU A 28 -13.33 -11.42 0.66
N ASN A 29 -12.37 -12.11 1.28
CA ASN A 29 -11.12 -12.60 0.66
C ASN A 29 -10.10 -11.52 0.24
N CYS A 30 -10.24 -10.25 0.66
CA CYS A 30 -9.21 -9.22 0.42
C CYS A 30 -8.16 -9.16 1.55
N ALA A 31 -7.56 -10.31 1.89
CA ALA A 31 -6.45 -10.32 2.84
C ALA A 31 -5.20 -9.68 2.21
N PRO A 32 -4.34 -8.98 3.00
CA PRO A 32 -3.10 -8.37 2.51
C PRO A 32 -2.01 -9.43 2.25
N MET A 33 -2.31 -10.41 1.39
CA MET A 33 -1.47 -11.53 1.01
C MET A 33 -1.65 -11.84 -0.47
N TRP A 34 -0.63 -12.38 -1.11
CA TRP A 34 -0.65 -12.59 -2.57
C TRP A 34 -1.63 -13.71 -2.97
N GLU A 35 -1.87 -14.68 -2.08
CA GLU A 35 -2.81 -15.78 -2.29
C GLU A 35 -4.26 -15.30 -2.45
N ALA A 36 -4.59 -14.12 -1.93
CA ALA A 36 -5.89 -13.49 -2.13
C ALA A 36 -6.07 -12.93 -3.56
N PHE A 37 -4.97 -12.69 -4.28
CA PHE A 37 -4.95 -12.05 -5.60
C PHE A 37 -4.08 -12.83 -6.60
N PRO A 38 -4.41 -14.09 -6.93
CA PRO A 38 -3.56 -14.96 -7.75
C PRO A 38 -3.36 -14.47 -9.19
N ASN A 39 -4.36 -13.75 -9.74
CA ASN A 39 -4.28 -13.13 -11.07
C ASN A 39 -3.80 -11.66 -11.00
N GLY A 40 -3.53 -11.19 -9.78
CA GLY A 40 -3.25 -9.79 -9.49
C GLY A 40 -1.79 -9.43 -9.65
N GLY A 41 -1.42 -8.33 -9.02
CA GLY A 41 -0.07 -7.80 -9.06
C GLY A 41 0.23 -6.84 -7.93
N CYS A 42 1.49 -6.45 -7.87
CA CYS A 42 1.99 -5.50 -6.88
C CYS A 42 3.03 -4.60 -7.54
N TRP A 43 2.68 -3.33 -7.70
CA TRP A 43 3.64 -2.28 -8.07
C TRP A 43 4.45 -1.91 -6.84
N ILE A 44 5.78 -1.95 -6.94
CA ILE A 44 6.67 -1.68 -5.81
C ILE A 44 7.61 -0.53 -6.18
N LEU A 45 7.55 0.54 -5.40
CA LEU A 45 8.49 1.65 -5.45
C LEU A 45 9.47 1.56 -4.28
N LYS A 46 10.76 1.42 -4.57
CA LYS A 46 11.84 1.46 -3.58
C LYS A 46 12.33 2.89 -3.37
N ILE A 47 12.42 3.31 -2.12
CA ILE A 47 12.72 4.68 -1.71
C ILE A 47 14.00 4.68 -0.88
N LYS A 48 15.01 5.41 -1.35
CA LYS A 48 16.27 5.60 -0.62
C LYS A 48 16.03 6.48 0.61
N LYS A 49 16.62 6.10 1.75
CA LYS A 49 16.48 6.81 3.04
C LYS A 49 16.78 8.31 2.98
N LYS A 50 17.76 8.71 2.18
CA LYS A 50 18.20 10.11 2.05
C LYS A 50 17.14 11.02 1.41
N ALA A 51 16.12 10.46 0.75
CA ALA A 51 15.12 11.25 0.05
C ALA A 51 14.13 11.95 0.99
N ASN A 52 13.90 11.45 2.21
CA ASN A 52 12.92 12.00 3.17
C ASN A 52 11.49 12.23 2.62
N VAL A 53 11.11 11.56 1.53
CA VAL A 53 9.80 11.73 0.87
C VAL A 53 8.76 10.68 1.27
N LEU A 54 9.17 9.62 1.98
CA LEU A 54 8.32 8.46 2.27
C LEU A 54 7.00 8.84 2.94
N GLY A 55 7.05 9.70 3.96
CA GLY A 55 5.85 10.11 4.70
C GLY A 55 4.84 10.83 3.81
N LYS A 56 5.33 11.69 2.91
CA LYS A 56 4.47 12.39 1.95
C LYS A 56 3.87 11.41 0.93
N MET A 57 4.70 10.56 0.33
CA MET A 57 4.24 9.56 -0.66
C MET A 57 3.20 8.61 -0.06
N TRP A 58 3.40 8.15 1.18
CA TRP A 58 2.43 7.32 1.88
C TRP A 58 1.10 8.06 2.09
N GLN A 59 1.15 9.31 2.53
CA GLN A 59 -0.04 10.14 2.73
C GLN A 59 -0.77 10.45 1.42
N ASP A 60 -0.05 10.81 0.35
CA ASP A 60 -0.62 11.07 -0.97
C ASP A 60 -1.34 9.80 -1.49
N LEU A 61 -0.71 8.63 -1.32
CA LEU A 61 -1.30 7.36 -1.73
C LEU A 61 -2.52 6.97 -0.90
N LEU A 62 -2.50 7.22 0.42
CA LEU A 62 -3.67 7.06 1.29
C LEU A 62 -4.85 7.89 0.80
N PHE A 63 -4.62 9.17 0.47
CA PHE A 63 -5.67 10.03 -0.06
C PHE A 63 -6.13 9.60 -1.46
N ALA A 64 -5.22 9.15 -2.32
CA ALA A 64 -5.57 8.64 -3.63
C ALA A 64 -6.49 7.41 -3.56
N VAL A 65 -6.21 6.45 -2.67
CA VAL A 65 -7.05 5.24 -2.56
C VAL A 65 -8.38 5.51 -1.86
N ILE A 66 -8.40 6.30 -0.77
CA ILE A 66 -9.64 6.64 -0.06
C ILE A 66 -10.52 7.57 -0.90
N GLY A 67 -9.90 8.46 -1.68
CA GLY A 67 -10.58 9.37 -2.59
C GLY A 67 -10.92 8.76 -3.95
N GLU A 68 -10.68 7.45 -4.16
CA GLU A 68 -10.98 6.73 -5.41
C GLU A 68 -10.33 7.35 -6.67
N ALA A 69 -9.16 7.99 -6.53
CA ALA A 69 -8.47 8.71 -7.61
C ALA A 69 -7.94 7.80 -8.73
N PHE A 70 -7.81 6.50 -8.46
CA PHE A 70 -7.46 5.49 -9.47
C PHE A 70 -8.60 5.18 -10.43
N GLU A 71 -9.84 5.59 -10.11
CA GLU A 71 -11.04 5.38 -10.96
C GLU A 71 -11.26 3.91 -11.35
N THR A 72 -10.79 2.98 -10.50
CA THR A 72 -10.92 1.54 -10.69
C THR A 72 -11.03 0.80 -9.37
N LEU A 73 -11.89 -0.21 -9.32
CA LEU A 73 -12.00 -1.13 -8.19
C LEU A 73 -10.86 -2.17 -8.18
N ASN A 74 -10.08 -2.26 -9.26
CA ASN A 74 -9.02 -3.25 -9.35
C ASN A 74 -7.85 -2.93 -8.42
N VAL A 75 -7.69 -1.69 -7.95
CA VAL A 75 -6.75 -1.36 -6.86
C VAL A 75 -7.39 -1.79 -5.54
N VAL A 76 -6.81 -2.82 -4.93
CA VAL A 76 -7.36 -3.51 -3.74
C VAL A 76 -6.68 -3.12 -2.44
N GLY A 77 -5.46 -2.59 -2.52
CA GLY A 77 -4.75 -2.17 -1.34
C GLY A 77 -3.42 -1.51 -1.62
N ILE A 78 -2.85 -0.96 -0.56
CA ILE A 78 -1.53 -0.34 -0.55
C ILE A 78 -0.78 -0.82 0.68
N ALA A 79 0.54 -0.89 0.56
CA ALA A 79 1.38 -1.21 1.71
C ALA A 79 2.63 -0.35 1.75
N MET A 80 3.10 -0.06 2.96
CA MET A 80 4.39 0.56 3.21
C MET A 80 5.23 -0.39 4.04
N ALA A 81 6.50 -0.55 3.66
CA ALA A 81 7.45 -1.41 4.33
C ALA A 81 8.69 -0.60 4.72
N LEU A 82 8.93 -0.46 6.02
CA LEU A 82 10.13 0.17 6.54
C LEU A 82 11.25 -0.85 6.61
N ARG A 83 12.41 -0.57 6.01
CA ARG A 83 13.57 -1.48 6.04
C ARG A 83 14.85 -0.74 6.39
N SER A 84 15.92 -1.50 6.61
CA SER A 84 17.24 -0.98 6.92
C SER A 84 17.91 -0.26 5.74
N LYS A 85 17.79 -0.83 4.53
CA LYS A 85 18.45 -0.31 3.31
C LYS A 85 17.58 0.69 2.55
N GLU A 86 16.38 0.27 2.15
CA GLU A 86 15.46 1.06 1.32
C GLU A 86 14.03 0.79 1.78
N ASP A 87 13.27 1.86 1.98
CA ASP A 87 11.85 1.72 2.26
C ASP A 87 11.09 1.38 0.98
N MET A 88 9.89 0.83 1.14
CA MET A 88 9.06 0.49 0.00
C MET A 88 7.64 1.00 0.20
N ILE A 89 7.04 1.49 -0.87
CA ILE A 89 5.60 1.65 -1.01
C ILE A 89 5.15 0.71 -2.11
N SER A 90 3.96 0.14 -1.94
CA SER A 90 3.37 -0.74 -2.93
C SER A 90 1.88 -0.48 -3.14
N VAL A 91 1.43 -0.70 -4.38
CA VAL A 91 0.03 -0.67 -4.80
C VAL A 91 -0.33 -2.05 -5.34
N TRP A 92 -1.40 -2.62 -4.80
CA TRP A 92 -1.85 -3.97 -5.08
C TRP A 92 -3.09 -3.93 -5.96
N ASN A 93 -3.13 -4.82 -6.94
CA ASN A 93 -4.28 -4.96 -7.82
C ASN A 93 -4.76 -6.41 -7.91
N ALA A 94 -6.07 -6.61 -8.07
CA ALA A 94 -6.73 -7.91 -8.00
C ALA A 94 -6.54 -8.77 -9.26
N ASP A 95 -6.50 -8.14 -10.42
CA ASP A 95 -6.46 -8.82 -11.72
C ASP A 95 -5.60 -8.06 -12.74
N ASN A 96 -4.87 -8.77 -13.58
CA ASN A 96 -4.05 -8.26 -14.69
C ASN A 96 -4.48 -8.84 -16.05
N ALA A 97 -5.69 -9.40 -16.17
CA ALA A 97 -6.23 -9.90 -17.44
C ALA A 97 -6.25 -8.83 -18.55
N ASP A 98 -6.43 -7.54 -18.18
CA ASP A 98 -6.19 -6.41 -19.05
C ASP A 98 -4.78 -5.83 -18.80
N ASP A 99 -3.92 -5.96 -19.81
CA ASP A 99 -2.54 -5.48 -19.78
C ASP A 99 -2.43 -3.99 -19.46
N ASN A 100 -3.44 -3.18 -19.79
CA ASN A 100 -3.43 -1.75 -19.52
C ASN A 100 -3.53 -1.45 -18.03
N VAL A 101 -4.15 -2.32 -17.24
CA VAL A 101 -4.47 -2.04 -15.84
C VAL A 101 -3.21 -1.92 -14.99
N ARG A 102 -2.23 -2.80 -15.18
CA ARG A 102 -0.93 -2.68 -14.51
C ARG A 102 -0.21 -1.39 -14.88
N PHE A 103 -0.28 -0.95 -16.13
CA PHE A 103 0.43 0.27 -16.54
C PHE A 103 -0.30 1.52 -16.06
N ALA A 104 -1.63 1.53 -16.06
CA ALA A 104 -2.46 2.65 -15.60
C ALA A 104 -2.16 3.07 -14.16
N ILE A 105 -1.87 2.11 -13.27
CA ILE A 105 -1.51 2.39 -11.87
C ILE A 105 -0.24 3.25 -11.78
N GLY A 106 0.74 3.03 -12.66
CA GLY A 106 2.00 3.78 -12.66
C GLY A 106 1.93 5.16 -13.30
N TYR A 107 0.85 5.50 -14.00
CA TYR A 107 0.65 6.79 -14.68
C TYR A 107 -0.16 7.81 -13.86
N LYS A 108 -0.81 7.38 -12.78
CA LYS A 108 -1.59 8.23 -11.87
C LYS A 108 -0.74 8.69 -10.70
#